data_AF-A0AAV6QD73-F1
#
_entry.id   AF-A0AAV6QD73-F1
#
_cell.length_a   1.000
_cell.length_b   1.000
_cell.length_c   1.000
_cell.angle_alpha   90.00
_cell.angle_beta   90.00
_cell.angle_gamma   90.00
#
_symmetry.space_group_name_H-M   'P 1'
#
loop_
_entity.id
_entity.type
_entity.pdbx_description
1 polymer ?
#
loop_
_entity_poly.entity_id
_entity_poly.type
_entity_poly.pdbx_seq_one_letter_code
_entity_poly.pdbx_strand_id
1 'polypeptide(L)'
;MAARRKSNCVKEVEKLQEKRERRRLQQQELREKRAQEVDTTIPNYEIMYMIRDFRANLDYRPLTTADLIEEHRICVCVRKRPLNKKELSVKDLDVITIPSKDVVMVHEPKQKVDLTRFLENQTFRFDYAFDDSTTNEMVYRFTARPLVETIFERGMATCFAYGQTGSGKTHTMGGDFSGKNQDCSKGIYALAARDVFLMLKKPSYKKLDLQVYSTFFEIYSGKVFDLLNRKAKLRVLEDGKQQVQVVGLQEKEVKCTEDVLKLIEVGNSCRTSGQTSANAHSSRSHAVFQIILRRKGKMHGKFSLIDLAGNERGADTSSADRQTRLEGAEINKSLLALKECIRALGRNKPHTPFRASKLTQVLRDSFIGENSRTCMIATISPGMTSCENTLNTLRYANRVKEFGISPSDIPFSQGGQGSRPDHSPTNTYEYDDFAATSPSRVKELTVDPNQVMEGGRPNIHAVNQLEHLEHLEHLDEEWLSMSPQRDDLKLLCEQNEEEVSPQLFTFHEAVSQLVEMEEQVLEDHRAVFQESIRWLEDEKVLLEMTEEVDYDVESYATQLEQILDQKIEILTELRDKVKSFRSTLQEEEQASKQIKPKRPFAL
;
A
#
# COMPACT_ATOMS: atom_id res chain seq x y z
N MET A 1 -42.78 12.31 -58.57
CA MET A 1 -42.60 11.05 -57.80
C MET A 1 -43.46 11.12 -56.55
N ALA A 2 -44.40 10.20 -56.37
CA ALA A 2 -45.30 10.17 -55.22
C ALA A 2 -44.56 9.69 -53.96
N ALA A 3 -44.64 10.45 -52.87
CA ALA A 3 -44.07 10.09 -51.58
C ALA A 3 -44.72 8.78 -51.05
N ARG A 4 -43.92 7.72 -50.88
CA ARG A 4 -44.36 6.46 -50.25
C ARG A 4 -44.89 6.77 -48.85
N ARG A 5 -46.19 6.51 -48.61
CA ARG A 5 -46.81 6.61 -47.27
C ARG A 5 -46.13 5.61 -46.33
N LYS A 6 -45.37 6.11 -45.36
CA LYS A 6 -44.75 5.30 -44.29
C LYS A 6 -45.83 4.62 -43.43
N SER A 7 -45.65 3.33 -43.14
CA SER A 7 -46.53 2.52 -42.29
C SER A 7 -46.59 3.08 -40.85
N ASN A 8 -47.71 2.86 -40.15
CA ASN A 8 -47.92 3.36 -38.79
C ASN A 8 -46.86 2.85 -37.80
N CYS A 9 -46.36 1.63 -38.00
CA CYS A 9 -45.25 1.07 -37.23
C CYS A 9 -43.94 1.84 -37.44
N VAL A 10 -43.64 2.24 -38.69
CA VAL A 10 -42.44 3.03 -39.03
C VAL A 10 -42.51 4.42 -38.39
N LYS A 11 -43.70 5.03 -38.31
CA LYS A 11 -43.91 6.31 -37.64
C LYS A 11 -43.73 6.22 -36.11
N GLU A 12 -44.13 5.11 -35.49
CA GLU A 12 -43.90 4.91 -34.05
C GLU A 12 -42.42 4.66 -33.73
N VAL A 13 -41.69 3.96 -34.61
CA VAL A 13 -40.22 3.83 -34.49
C VAL A 13 -39.53 5.19 -34.66
N GLU A 14 -39.97 6.03 -35.60
CA GLU A 14 -39.47 7.41 -35.77
C GLU A 14 -39.76 8.28 -34.54
N LYS A 15 -40.95 8.21 -33.95
CA LYS A 15 -41.24 8.91 -32.68
C LYS A 15 -40.38 8.42 -31.52
N LEU A 16 -40.07 7.11 -31.48
CA LEU A 16 -39.20 6.55 -30.45
C LEU A 16 -37.75 7.04 -30.63
N GLN A 17 -37.30 7.17 -31.88
CA GLN A 17 -36.01 7.74 -32.27
C GLN A 17 -35.94 9.22 -31.86
N GLU A 18 -36.91 10.04 -32.25
CA GLU A 18 -37.00 11.47 -31.90
C GLU A 18 -37.03 11.66 -30.37
N LYS A 19 -37.75 10.80 -29.64
CA LYS A 19 -37.79 10.85 -28.17
C LYS A 19 -36.44 10.48 -27.54
N ARG A 20 -35.68 9.56 -28.13
CA ARG A 20 -34.31 9.23 -27.70
C ARG A 20 -33.34 10.37 -27.99
N GLU A 21 -33.44 10.99 -29.17
CA GLU A 21 -32.63 12.13 -29.57
C GLU A 21 -32.90 13.35 -28.70
N ARG A 22 -34.17 13.70 -28.47
CA ARG A 22 -34.54 14.80 -27.57
C ARG A 22 -34.06 14.55 -26.13
N ARG A 23 -34.06 13.30 -25.65
CA ARG A 23 -33.51 12.93 -24.34
C ARG A 23 -31.98 13.05 -24.29
N ARG A 24 -31.27 12.71 -25.37
CA ARG A 24 -29.82 12.92 -25.50
C ARG A 24 -29.49 14.41 -25.49
N LEU A 25 -30.23 15.21 -26.26
CA LEU A 25 -30.05 16.66 -26.33
C LEU A 25 -30.28 17.32 -24.95
N GLN A 26 -31.33 16.93 -24.23
CA GLN A 26 -31.58 17.43 -22.87
C GLN A 26 -30.49 17.02 -21.86
N GLN A 27 -29.95 15.80 -21.97
CA GLN A 27 -28.81 15.38 -21.12
C GLN A 27 -27.53 16.16 -21.47
N GLN A 28 -27.33 16.46 -22.76
CA GLN A 28 -26.19 17.25 -23.23
C GLN A 28 -26.29 18.70 -22.78
N GLU A 29 -27.44 19.37 -22.95
CA GLU A 29 -27.69 20.71 -22.43
C GLU A 29 -27.54 20.79 -20.91
N LEU A 30 -27.99 19.77 -20.16
CA LEU A 30 -27.80 19.70 -18.71
C LEU A 30 -26.32 19.56 -18.34
N ARG A 31 -25.55 18.80 -19.12
CA ARG A 31 -24.10 18.63 -18.94
C ARG A 31 -23.34 19.92 -19.27
N GLU A 32 -23.74 20.63 -20.33
CA GLU A 32 -23.19 21.92 -20.73
C GLU A 32 -23.52 23.01 -19.72
N LYS A 33 -24.76 23.09 -19.21
CA LYS A 33 -25.12 24.01 -18.12
C LYS A 33 -24.35 23.73 -16.84
N ARG A 34 -24.17 22.45 -16.47
CA ARG A 34 -23.32 22.08 -15.33
C ARG A 34 -21.87 22.44 -15.56
N ALA A 35 -21.35 22.26 -16.78
CA ALA A 35 -19.98 22.64 -17.13
C ALA A 35 -19.75 24.17 -17.09
N GLN A 36 -20.79 24.99 -17.33
CA GLN A 36 -20.71 26.45 -17.18
C GLN A 36 -20.67 26.93 -15.72
N GLU A 37 -21.18 26.14 -14.77
CA GLU A 37 -21.09 26.42 -13.32
C GLU A 37 -19.76 25.95 -12.70
N VAL A 38 -18.93 25.26 -13.49
CA VAL A 38 -17.71 24.61 -13.02
C VAL A 38 -16.53 25.56 -13.21
N ASP A 39 -15.87 25.91 -12.10
CA ASP A 39 -14.62 26.66 -12.11
C ASP A 39 -13.48 25.79 -12.66
N THR A 40 -13.22 25.92 -13.97
CA THR A 40 -12.16 25.21 -14.70
C THR A 40 -10.75 25.66 -14.30
N THR A 41 -10.61 26.72 -13.51
CA THR A 41 -9.31 27.17 -12.98
C THR A 41 -8.80 26.31 -11.82
N ILE A 42 -9.64 25.42 -11.29
CA ILE A 42 -9.28 24.49 -10.21
C ILE A 42 -8.69 23.21 -10.84
N PRO A 43 -7.41 22.87 -10.55
CA PRO A 43 -6.84 21.62 -11.01
C PRO A 43 -7.63 20.44 -10.43
N ASN A 44 -7.85 19.40 -11.24
CA ASN A 44 -8.60 18.18 -10.86
C ASN A 44 -10.08 18.41 -10.51
N TYR A 45 -10.71 19.48 -11.00
CA TYR A 45 -12.12 19.78 -10.75
C TYR A 45 -13.05 18.59 -11.06
N GLU A 46 -12.81 17.83 -12.13
CA GLU A 46 -13.63 16.67 -12.49
C GLU A 46 -13.67 15.62 -11.37
N ILE A 47 -12.48 15.28 -10.83
CA ILE A 47 -12.32 14.34 -9.72
C ILE A 47 -13.03 14.87 -8.48
N MET A 48 -12.88 16.17 -8.19
CA MET A 48 -13.56 16.83 -7.07
C MET A 48 -15.09 16.67 -7.16
N TYR A 49 -15.68 16.92 -8.34
CA TYR A 49 -17.13 16.77 -8.55
C TYR A 49 -17.57 15.31 -8.43
N MET A 50 -16.81 14.36 -8.99
CA MET A 50 -17.11 12.93 -8.82
C MET A 50 -17.13 12.52 -7.34
N ILE A 51 -16.17 12.99 -6.54
CA ILE A 51 -16.12 12.72 -5.09
C ILE A 51 -17.30 13.38 -4.38
N ARG A 52 -17.64 14.63 -4.74
CA ARG A 52 -18.76 15.37 -4.14
C ARG A 52 -20.10 14.67 -4.39
N ASP A 53 -20.34 14.26 -5.63
CA ASP A 53 -21.55 13.52 -6.02
C ASP A 53 -21.62 12.16 -5.32
N PHE A 54 -20.48 11.48 -5.16
CA PHE A 54 -20.42 10.24 -4.40
C PHE A 54 -20.77 10.45 -2.93
N ARG A 55 -20.14 11.44 -2.27
CA ARG A 55 -20.36 11.78 -0.85
C ARG A 55 -21.81 12.19 -0.56
N ALA A 56 -22.46 12.90 -1.49
CA ALA A 56 -23.86 13.32 -1.34
C ALA A 56 -24.84 12.15 -1.23
N ASN A 57 -24.47 10.96 -1.71
CA ASN A 57 -25.30 9.76 -1.68
C ASN A 57 -24.97 8.80 -0.51
N LEU A 58 -24.07 9.18 0.40
CA LEU A 58 -23.69 8.36 1.56
C LEU A 58 -24.55 8.66 2.79
N ASP A 59 -24.86 7.61 3.56
CA ASP A 59 -25.42 7.73 4.90
C ASP A 59 -24.30 7.81 5.94
N TYR A 60 -24.23 8.92 6.67
CA TYR A 60 -23.17 9.20 7.64
C TYR A 60 -23.62 8.81 9.06
N ARG A 61 -22.90 7.85 9.64
CA ARG A 61 -23.07 7.36 11.02
C ARG A 61 -21.72 7.32 11.73
N PRO A 62 -21.11 8.48 12.01
CA PRO A 62 -19.78 8.55 12.59
C PRO A 62 -19.73 7.92 13.99
N LEU A 63 -18.54 7.51 14.41
CA LEU A 63 -18.30 6.98 15.74
C LEU A 63 -18.58 8.04 16.82
N THR A 64 -19.33 7.67 17.85
CA THR A 64 -19.70 8.56 18.96
C THR A 64 -19.22 8.02 20.30
N THR A 65 -19.26 8.85 21.35
CA THR A 65 -18.95 8.40 22.72
C THR A 65 -19.92 7.37 23.27
N ALA A 66 -21.12 7.26 22.69
CA ALA A 66 -22.17 6.33 23.11
C ALA A 66 -21.96 4.90 22.58
N ASP A 67 -21.09 4.72 21.58
CA ASP A 67 -20.76 3.42 21.05
C ASP A 67 -20.05 2.53 22.09
N LEU A 68 -20.41 1.24 22.09
CA LEU A 68 -19.82 0.24 22.96
C LEU A 68 -18.38 -0.05 22.52
N ILE A 69 -17.52 -0.34 23.50
CA ILE A 69 -16.14 -0.73 23.27
C ILE A 69 -16.10 -2.26 23.21
N GLU A 70 -15.76 -2.78 22.04
CA GLU A 70 -15.52 -4.21 21.84
C GLU A 70 -14.10 -4.63 22.27
N GLU A 71 -14.00 -5.81 22.89
CA GLU A 71 -12.73 -6.34 23.37
C GLU A 71 -12.11 -7.30 22.36
N HIS A 72 -11.05 -6.83 21.70
CA HIS A 72 -10.24 -7.64 20.80
C HIS A 72 -8.85 -7.88 21.38
N ARG A 73 -8.26 -9.06 21.10
CA ARG A 73 -6.84 -9.32 21.43
C ARG A 73 -5.93 -8.42 20.60
N ILE A 74 -6.25 -8.27 19.33
CA ILE A 74 -5.62 -7.33 18.40
C ILE A 74 -6.71 -6.38 17.91
N CYS A 75 -6.62 -5.11 18.30
CA CYS A 75 -7.52 -4.05 17.84
C CYS A 75 -6.82 -3.24 16.75
N VAL A 76 -7.44 -3.11 15.57
CA VAL A 76 -6.90 -2.34 14.44
C VAL A 76 -7.83 -1.21 14.11
N CYS A 77 -7.32 0.01 14.26
CA CYS A 77 -8.05 1.24 14.04
C CYS A 77 -7.40 2.07 12.94
N VAL A 78 -8.20 2.90 12.28
CA VAL A 78 -7.71 3.89 11.31
C VAL A 78 -8.08 5.29 11.77
N ARG A 79 -7.16 6.24 11.64
CA ARG A 79 -7.38 7.66 11.90
C ARG A 79 -7.03 8.51 10.68
N LYS A 80 -8.03 9.20 10.13
CA LYS A 80 -7.86 10.27 9.14
C LYS A 80 -7.51 11.56 9.87
N ARG A 81 -6.49 12.29 9.41
CA ARG A 81 -6.25 13.69 9.82
C ARG A 81 -6.94 14.65 8.85
N PRO A 82 -7.23 15.91 9.24
CA PRO A 82 -7.66 16.93 8.28
C PRO A 82 -6.53 17.30 7.30
N LEU A 83 -6.92 17.90 6.17
CA LEU A 83 -5.98 18.58 5.26
C LEU A 83 -5.29 19.73 6.00
N ASN A 84 -3.98 19.84 5.84
CA ASN A 84 -3.19 20.89 6.46
C ASN A 84 -3.13 22.15 5.58
N LYS A 85 -2.63 23.27 6.14
CA LYS A 85 -2.57 24.55 5.43
C LYS A 85 -1.79 24.50 4.10
N LYS A 86 -0.73 23.67 4.02
CA LYS A 86 0.06 23.52 2.79
C LYS A 86 -0.73 22.78 1.72
N GLU A 87 -1.39 21.68 2.08
CA GLU A 87 -2.25 20.91 1.18
C GLU A 87 -3.42 21.77 0.67
N LEU A 88 -4.05 22.55 1.55
CA LEU A 88 -5.11 23.50 1.17
C LEU A 88 -4.57 24.59 0.22
N SER A 89 -3.34 25.08 0.44
CA SER A 89 -2.76 26.12 -0.42
C SER A 89 -2.47 25.66 -1.84
N VAL A 90 -2.12 24.37 -2.02
CA VAL A 90 -1.94 23.76 -3.35
C VAL A 90 -3.22 23.17 -3.91
N LYS A 91 -4.38 23.43 -3.27
CA LYS A 91 -5.69 22.89 -3.62
C LYS A 91 -5.69 21.35 -3.75
N ASP A 92 -4.97 20.65 -2.86
CA ASP A 92 -5.01 19.18 -2.81
C ASP A 92 -6.42 18.70 -2.46
N LEU A 93 -6.83 17.57 -3.03
CA LEU A 93 -8.18 17.03 -2.88
C LEU A 93 -8.23 16.01 -1.75
N ASP A 94 -9.26 16.10 -0.92
CA ASP A 94 -9.55 15.08 0.09
C ASP A 94 -10.20 13.86 -0.57
N VAL A 95 -9.44 12.79 -0.74
CA VAL A 95 -9.88 11.54 -1.38
C VAL A 95 -10.32 10.47 -0.38
N ILE A 96 -10.44 10.80 0.91
CA ILE A 96 -10.79 9.83 1.96
C ILE A 96 -12.14 10.17 2.59
N THR A 97 -13.01 9.17 2.69
CA THR A 97 -14.33 9.32 3.35
C THR A 97 -14.51 8.22 4.39
N ILE A 98 -14.93 8.62 5.60
CA ILE A 98 -15.26 7.70 6.70
C ILE A 98 -16.76 7.88 6.97
N PRO A 99 -17.63 7.06 6.34
CA PRO A 99 -19.07 7.23 6.49
C PRO A 99 -19.58 6.63 7.80
N SER A 100 -18.93 5.60 8.34
CA SER A 100 -19.33 4.93 9.57
C SER A 100 -18.15 4.68 10.51
N LYS A 101 -18.46 4.24 11.73
CA LYS A 101 -17.47 3.92 12.76
C LYS A 101 -16.46 2.83 12.41
N ASP A 102 -16.71 2.03 11.38
CA ASP A 102 -15.91 0.85 11.01
C ASP A 102 -15.44 0.87 9.55
N VAL A 103 -15.89 1.84 8.74
CA VAL A 103 -15.64 1.86 7.29
C VAL A 103 -14.73 3.03 6.90
N VAL A 104 -13.71 2.73 6.11
CA VAL A 104 -12.83 3.71 5.46
C VAL A 104 -12.95 3.53 3.95
N MET A 105 -13.29 4.59 3.24
CA MET A 105 -13.39 4.61 1.78
C MET A 105 -12.27 5.47 1.19
N VAL A 106 -11.59 4.92 0.19
CA VAL A 106 -10.57 5.61 -0.60
C VAL A 106 -11.12 5.82 -2.00
N HIS A 107 -11.20 7.08 -2.42
CA HIS A 107 -11.59 7.47 -3.77
C HIS A 107 -10.34 7.57 -4.64
N GLU A 108 -9.81 6.43 -5.09
CA GLU A 108 -8.59 6.40 -5.90
C GLU A 108 -8.88 6.98 -7.29
N PRO A 109 -8.29 8.13 -7.66
CA PRO A 109 -8.48 8.68 -8.99
C PRO A 109 -7.69 7.85 -9.98
N LYS A 110 -8.37 7.31 -11.00
CA LYS A 110 -7.76 6.56 -12.08
C LYS A 110 -8.16 7.12 -13.42
N GLN A 111 -7.38 6.75 -14.42
CA GLN A 111 -7.62 7.09 -15.81
C GLN A 111 -7.69 5.79 -16.60
N LYS A 112 -8.71 5.66 -17.43
CA LYS A 112 -8.82 4.57 -18.41
C LYS A 112 -7.87 4.83 -19.58
N VAL A 113 -7.73 3.81 -20.44
CA VAL A 113 -6.94 3.91 -21.68
C VAL A 113 -7.51 4.96 -22.64
N ASP A 114 -8.82 5.18 -22.63
CA ASP A 114 -9.52 6.22 -23.40
C ASP A 114 -9.45 7.62 -22.75
N LEU A 115 -8.49 7.82 -21.85
CA LEU A 115 -8.29 9.04 -21.06
C LEU A 115 -9.47 9.45 -20.14
N THR A 116 -10.55 8.66 -20.07
CA THR A 116 -11.67 8.92 -19.17
C THR A 116 -11.23 8.79 -17.72
N ARG A 117 -11.32 9.89 -16.97
CA ARG A 117 -11.12 9.88 -15.52
C ARG A 117 -12.27 9.17 -14.82
N PHE A 118 -11.97 8.34 -13.84
CA PHE A 118 -12.97 7.70 -12.99
C PHE A 118 -12.43 7.50 -11.57
N LEU A 119 -13.32 7.23 -10.63
CA LEU A 119 -12.97 6.89 -9.26
C LEU A 119 -13.05 5.39 -9.06
N GLU A 120 -11.94 4.78 -8.62
CA GLU A 120 -11.97 3.44 -8.05
C GLU A 120 -12.18 3.55 -6.53
N ASN A 121 -13.41 3.30 -6.10
CA ASN A 121 -13.80 3.40 -4.70
C ASN A 121 -13.44 2.11 -3.95
N GLN A 122 -12.30 2.11 -3.26
CA GLN A 122 -11.89 1.00 -2.41
C GLN A 122 -12.47 1.17 -1.01
N THR A 123 -13.05 0.11 -0.47
CA THR A 123 -13.65 0.11 0.88
C THR A 123 -12.89 -0.84 1.79
N PHE A 124 -12.51 -0.35 2.97
CA PHE A 124 -11.83 -1.12 4.00
C PHE A 124 -12.65 -1.10 5.29
N ARG A 125 -12.63 -2.22 6.03
CA ARG A 125 -13.32 -2.35 7.32
C ARG A 125 -12.32 -2.58 8.45
N PHE A 126 -12.47 -1.81 9.52
CA PHE A 126 -11.61 -1.83 10.71
C PHE A 126 -12.45 -1.96 11.98
N ASP A 127 -11.81 -2.07 13.14
CA ASP A 127 -12.56 -2.14 14.41
C ASP A 127 -13.12 -0.76 14.75
N TYR A 128 -12.29 0.27 14.53
CA TYR A 128 -12.72 1.67 14.59
C TYR A 128 -12.09 2.50 13.46
N ALA A 129 -12.86 3.40 12.89
CA ALA A 129 -12.47 4.37 11.88
C ALA A 129 -12.79 5.78 12.41
N PHE A 130 -11.76 6.59 12.58
CA PHE A 130 -11.83 7.95 13.10
C PHE A 130 -11.68 8.96 11.97
N ASP A 131 -12.66 9.85 11.84
CA ASP A 131 -12.65 10.92 10.86
C ASP A 131 -11.72 12.08 11.24
N ASP A 132 -11.67 13.10 10.38
CA ASP A 132 -10.84 14.30 10.54
C ASP A 132 -11.32 15.24 11.65
N SER A 133 -12.54 15.06 12.17
CA SER A 133 -13.08 15.80 13.31
C SER A 133 -12.70 15.17 14.66
N THR A 134 -12.21 13.93 14.64
CA THR A 134 -11.98 13.15 15.85
C THR A 134 -10.74 13.61 16.65
N THR A 135 -10.95 13.90 17.93
CA THR A 135 -9.91 14.34 18.87
C THR A 135 -9.05 13.20 19.40
N ASN A 136 -7.86 13.52 19.95
CA ASN A 136 -7.00 12.52 20.59
C ASN A 136 -7.68 11.79 21.76
N GLU A 137 -8.54 12.46 22.54
CA GLU A 137 -9.28 11.84 23.65
C GLU A 137 -10.26 10.78 23.15
N MET A 138 -10.95 11.05 22.03
CA MET A 138 -11.84 10.08 21.38
C MET A 138 -11.06 8.89 20.84
N VAL A 139 -9.93 9.13 20.15
CA VAL A 139 -9.06 8.04 19.69
C VAL A 139 -8.57 7.21 20.87
N TYR A 140 -8.08 7.85 21.94
CA TYR A 140 -7.61 7.18 23.16
C TYR A 140 -8.68 6.28 23.78
N ARG A 141 -9.92 6.77 23.88
CA ARG A 141 -11.06 6.07 24.50
C ARG A 141 -11.29 4.68 23.89
N PHE A 142 -11.21 4.56 22.57
CA PHE A 142 -11.50 3.31 21.84
C PHE A 142 -10.25 2.48 21.54
N THR A 143 -9.03 3.03 21.74
CA THR A 143 -7.76 2.35 21.38
C THR A 143 -6.97 1.93 22.61
N ALA A 144 -6.24 2.86 23.24
CA ALA A 144 -5.30 2.58 24.30
C ALA A 144 -5.94 2.51 25.70
N ARG A 145 -7.10 3.15 25.91
CA ARG A 145 -7.78 3.16 27.22
C ARG A 145 -8.16 1.76 27.72
N PRO A 146 -8.78 0.88 26.91
CA PRO A 146 -9.12 -0.48 27.37
C PRO A 146 -7.89 -1.31 27.76
N LEU A 147 -6.74 -1.02 27.12
CA LEU A 147 -5.49 -1.71 27.40
C LEU A 147 -4.85 -1.34 28.75
N VAL A 148 -5.28 -0.24 29.37
CA VAL A 148 -4.80 0.15 30.71
C VAL A 148 -5.20 -0.94 31.72
N GLU A 149 -6.39 -1.51 31.62
CA GLU A 149 -6.84 -2.56 32.54
C GLU A 149 -5.99 -3.82 32.44
N THR A 150 -5.56 -4.17 31.23
CA THR A 150 -4.70 -5.35 30.96
C THR A 150 -3.43 -5.35 31.80
N ILE A 151 -2.78 -4.20 32.00
CA ILE A 151 -1.52 -4.14 32.79
C ILE A 151 -1.76 -4.26 34.30
N PHE A 152 -2.96 -3.94 34.79
CA PHE A 152 -3.33 -4.20 36.18
C PHE A 152 -3.67 -5.68 36.42
N GLU A 153 -4.07 -6.39 35.36
CA GLU A 153 -4.39 -7.83 35.37
C GLU A 153 -3.20 -8.73 35.07
N ARG A 154 -1.98 -8.22 35.30
CA ARG A 154 -0.72 -8.91 35.03
C ARG A 154 -0.43 -9.20 33.56
N GLY A 155 -1.01 -8.40 32.66
CA GLY A 155 -0.81 -8.53 31.22
C GLY A 155 0.23 -7.58 30.66
N MET A 156 0.51 -7.77 29.38
CA MET A 156 1.29 -6.86 28.55
C MET A 156 0.40 -6.17 27.52
N ALA A 157 0.40 -4.85 27.52
CA ALA A 157 -0.33 -4.05 26.57
C ALA A 157 0.63 -3.38 25.59
N THR A 158 0.25 -3.30 24.32
CA THR A 158 0.98 -2.50 23.33
C THR A 158 0.02 -1.68 22.49
N CYS A 159 0.32 -0.40 22.30
CA CYS A 159 -0.37 0.46 21.35
C CYS A 159 0.67 1.12 20.44
N PHE A 160 0.54 0.97 19.13
CA PHE A 160 1.46 1.59 18.19
C PHE A 160 0.74 2.40 17.12
N ALA A 161 1.30 3.56 16.79
CA ALA A 161 0.89 4.38 15.66
C ALA A 161 1.72 4.03 14.42
N TYR A 162 1.05 3.75 13.30
CA TYR A 162 1.64 3.39 12.02
C TYR A 162 1.10 4.28 10.89
N GLY A 163 1.87 4.54 9.85
CA GLY A 163 1.47 5.37 8.71
C GLY A 163 2.60 6.24 8.17
N GLN A 164 2.34 6.98 7.10
CA GLN A 164 3.35 7.79 6.42
C GLN A 164 3.83 8.97 7.26
N THR A 165 4.96 9.56 6.93
CA THR A 165 5.37 10.84 7.50
C THR A 165 4.31 11.92 7.23
N GLY A 166 4.01 12.70 8.26
CA GLY A 166 2.96 13.71 8.22
C GLY A 166 1.53 13.18 8.37
N SER A 167 1.29 11.87 8.51
CA SER A 167 -0.07 11.31 8.70
C SER A 167 -0.69 11.59 10.07
N GLY A 168 0.10 12.00 11.07
CA GLY A 168 -0.38 12.31 12.42
C GLY A 168 0.00 11.30 13.52
N LYS A 169 0.97 10.39 13.28
CA LYS A 169 1.48 9.44 14.31
C LYS A 169 1.92 10.14 15.60
N THR A 170 2.91 11.03 15.50
CA THR A 170 3.46 11.76 16.65
C THR A 170 2.45 12.70 17.28
N HIS A 171 1.53 13.29 16.50
CA HIS A 171 0.41 14.09 17.03
C HIS A 171 -0.52 13.24 17.90
N THR A 172 -0.83 12.03 17.46
CA THR A 172 -1.69 11.09 18.19
C THR A 172 -1.01 10.63 19.48
N MET A 173 0.25 10.22 19.39
CA MET A 173 0.96 9.63 20.53
C MET A 173 1.46 10.69 21.53
N GLY A 174 2.11 11.73 21.02
CA GLY A 174 2.80 12.75 21.80
C GLY A 174 2.04 14.06 22.01
N GLY A 175 0.90 14.28 21.35
CA GLY A 175 0.05 15.46 21.56
C GLY A 175 0.19 16.57 20.51
N ASP A 176 -0.59 17.63 20.69
CA ASP A 176 -0.80 18.71 19.71
C ASP A 176 0.47 19.57 19.56
N PHE A 177 0.70 20.10 18.34
CA PHE A 177 1.80 21.01 18.07
C PHE A 177 1.29 22.46 17.95
N SER A 178 1.82 23.37 18.76
CA SER A 178 1.68 24.81 18.60
C SER A 178 3.03 25.41 18.18
N GLY A 179 3.26 25.49 16.87
CA GLY A 179 4.57 25.88 16.33
C GLY A 179 5.64 24.82 16.63
N LYS A 180 6.68 25.19 17.39
CA LYS A 180 7.74 24.26 17.83
C LYS A 180 7.43 23.57 19.16
N ASN A 181 6.44 24.06 19.91
CA ASN A 181 6.07 23.51 21.20
C ASN A 181 5.03 22.41 21.02
N GLN A 182 5.23 21.28 21.70
CA GLN A 182 4.30 20.17 21.71
C GLN A 182 3.58 20.13 23.06
N ASP A 183 2.26 20.25 23.05
CA ASP A 183 1.42 20.06 24.22
C ASP A 183 1.26 18.55 24.48
N CYS A 184 2.18 18.03 25.30
CA CYS A 184 2.24 16.61 25.63
C CYS A 184 1.04 16.12 26.42
N SER A 185 0.28 17.02 27.06
CA SER A 185 -0.88 16.67 27.89
C SER A 185 -2.05 16.07 27.11
N LYS A 186 -2.11 16.34 25.80
CA LYS A 186 -3.17 15.86 24.90
C LYS A 186 -2.81 14.62 24.10
N GLY A 187 -1.60 14.08 24.27
CA GLY A 187 -1.16 12.86 23.61
C GLY A 187 -1.61 11.59 24.33
N ILE A 188 -1.71 10.47 23.60
CA ILE A 188 -2.02 9.16 24.19
C ILE A 188 -1.04 8.79 25.33
N TYR A 189 0.23 9.20 25.28
CA TYR A 189 1.17 8.98 26.38
C TYR A 189 0.66 9.54 27.72
N ALA A 190 0.22 10.79 27.72
CA ALA A 190 -0.27 11.47 28.92
C ALA A 190 -1.64 10.95 29.36
N LEU A 191 -2.53 10.71 28.39
CA LEU A 191 -3.88 10.18 28.67
C LEU A 191 -3.81 8.78 29.30
N ALA A 192 -2.94 7.91 28.78
CA ALA A 192 -2.69 6.59 29.37
C ALA A 192 -2.12 6.71 30.79
N ALA A 193 -1.14 7.58 31.00
CA ALA A 193 -0.57 7.81 32.33
C ALA A 193 -1.59 8.32 33.34
N ARG A 194 -2.46 9.27 32.93
CA ARG A 194 -3.58 9.76 33.74
C ARG A 194 -4.47 8.61 34.21
N ASP A 195 -4.94 7.79 33.29
CA ASP A 195 -5.85 6.68 33.62
C ASP A 195 -5.14 5.59 34.46
N VAL A 196 -3.85 5.34 34.26
CA VAL A 196 -3.04 4.46 35.16
C VAL A 196 -3.08 4.97 36.60
N PHE A 197 -2.81 6.27 36.83
CA PHE A 197 -2.84 6.82 38.18
C PHE A 197 -4.25 6.89 38.79
N LEU A 198 -5.29 7.05 37.96
CA LEU A 198 -6.68 6.91 38.41
C LEU A 198 -7.00 5.46 38.79
N MET A 199 -6.55 4.47 38.02
CA MET A 199 -6.77 3.05 38.32
C MET A 199 -6.04 2.60 39.59
N LEU A 200 -4.85 3.12 39.88
CA LEU A 200 -4.14 2.85 41.14
C LEU A 200 -4.94 3.26 42.38
N LYS A 201 -5.77 4.30 42.27
CA LYS A 201 -6.61 4.79 43.37
C LYS A 201 -7.85 3.91 43.60
N LYS A 202 -8.25 3.05 42.65
CA LYS A 202 -9.40 2.16 42.81
C LYS A 202 -9.14 1.17 43.96
N PRO A 203 -10.13 0.88 44.83
CA PRO A 203 -9.95 -0.02 45.97
C PRO A 203 -9.43 -1.42 45.59
N SER A 204 -9.85 -1.94 44.43
CA SER A 204 -9.44 -3.24 43.88
C SER A 204 -7.93 -3.33 43.61
N TYR A 205 -7.30 -2.24 43.18
CA TYR A 205 -5.87 -2.21 42.82
C TYR A 205 -5.00 -1.58 43.91
N LYS A 206 -5.55 -0.71 44.76
CA LYS A 206 -4.84 -0.09 45.89
C LYS A 206 -4.20 -1.13 46.81
N LYS A 207 -4.84 -2.28 47.02
CA LYS A 207 -4.32 -3.41 47.82
C LYS A 207 -3.10 -4.11 47.23
N LEU A 208 -2.79 -3.88 45.95
CA LEU A 208 -1.67 -4.54 45.28
C LEU A 208 -0.33 -3.87 45.59
N ASP A 209 -0.35 -2.62 46.07
CA ASP A 209 0.84 -1.82 46.38
C ASP A 209 1.82 -1.76 45.18
N LEU A 210 1.29 -1.28 44.06
CA LEU A 210 2.01 -1.20 42.78
C LEU A 210 2.79 0.11 42.69
N GLN A 211 4.05 0.00 42.28
CA GLN A 211 4.93 1.10 41.96
C GLN A 211 4.94 1.32 40.44
N VAL A 212 4.92 2.57 40.01
CA VAL A 212 4.90 2.93 38.58
C VAL A 212 6.28 3.40 38.16
N TYR A 213 6.77 2.84 37.06
CA TYR A 213 8.00 3.24 36.41
C TYR A 213 7.72 3.61 34.96
N SER A 214 8.53 4.53 34.44
CA SER A 214 8.50 4.90 33.02
C SER A 214 9.88 4.79 32.40
N THR A 215 9.89 4.38 31.12
CA THR A 215 11.09 4.37 30.27
C THR A 215 10.77 5.09 28.97
N PHE A 216 11.78 5.67 28.34
CA PHE A 216 11.64 6.26 27.02
C PHE A 216 12.92 6.07 26.22
N PHE A 217 12.82 5.38 25.09
CA PHE A 217 13.97 5.13 24.22
C PHE A 217 13.57 5.20 22.74
N GLU A 218 14.56 5.40 21.89
CA GLU A 218 14.38 5.34 20.44
C GLU A 218 15.16 4.17 19.82
N ILE A 219 14.60 3.62 18.74
CA ILE A 219 15.28 2.68 17.85
C ILE A 219 15.58 3.43 16.57
N TYR A 220 16.86 3.64 16.29
CA TYR A 220 17.36 4.42 15.17
C TYR A 220 18.55 3.70 14.52
N SER A 221 18.50 3.51 13.19
CA SER A 221 19.54 2.82 12.41
C SER A 221 19.97 1.48 13.04
N GLY A 222 18.99 0.64 13.39
CA GLY A 222 19.21 -0.69 13.98
C GLY A 222 19.79 -0.70 15.41
N LYS A 223 19.94 0.45 16.05
CA LYS A 223 20.48 0.63 17.41
C LYS A 223 19.42 1.20 18.34
N VAL A 224 19.57 0.94 19.64
CA VAL A 224 18.65 1.42 20.69
C VAL A 224 19.36 2.50 21.51
N PHE A 225 18.67 3.62 21.76
CA PHE A 225 19.20 4.76 22.50
C PHE A 225 18.21 5.21 23.58
N ASP A 226 18.70 5.36 24.82
CA ASP A 226 17.89 5.81 25.95
C ASP A 226 17.67 7.34 25.88
N LEU A 227 16.42 7.76 25.70
CA LEU A 227 16.07 9.19 25.61
C LEU A 227 16.06 9.87 26.99
N LEU A 228 15.91 9.11 28.07
CA LEU A 228 15.99 9.62 29.45
C LEU A 228 17.43 9.67 29.98
N ASN A 229 18.37 9.08 29.24
CA ASN A 229 19.79 9.06 29.57
C ASN A 229 20.65 9.60 28.41
N ARG A 230 20.27 10.77 27.87
CA ARG A 230 21.05 11.55 26.87
C ARG A 230 21.48 10.74 25.63
N LYS A 231 20.58 9.93 25.07
CA LYS A 231 20.84 9.00 23.96
C LYS A 231 21.96 7.99 24.25
N ALA A 232 22.07 7.51 25.49
CA ALA A 232 23.00 6.41 25.80
C ALA A 232 22.64 5.17 24.97
N LYS A 233 23.62 4.63 24.23
CA LYS A 233 23.43 3.44 23.40
C LYS A 233 23.23 2.20 24.27
N LEU A 234 22.15 1.47 24.02
CA LEU A 234 21.77 0.27 24.77
C LEU A 234 22.00 -1.01 23.96
N ARG A 235 22.10 -2.14 24.67
CA ARG A 235 22.18 -3.47 24.07
C ARG A 235 20.86 -4.22 24.27
N VAL A 236 20.38 -4.88 23.21
CA VAL A 236 19.19 -5.74 23.27
C VAL A 236 19.65 -7.19 23.25
N LEU A 237 19.39 -7.89 24.34
CA LEU A 237 19.75 -9.30 24.56
C LEU A 237 18.49 -10.14 24.81
N GLU A 238 18.59 -11.43 24.60
CA GLU A 238 17.53 -12.41 24.87
C GLU A 238 18.05 -13.37 25.96
N ASP A 239 17.26 -13.62 27.00
CA ASP A 239 17.65 -14.52 28.08
C ASP A 239 17.31 -15.99 27.78
N GLY A 240 17.68 -16.89 28.69
CA GLY A 240 17.42 -18.33 28.55
C GLY A 240 15.93 -18.72 28.54
N LYS A 241 15.02 -17.79 28.88
CA LYS A 241 13.57 -17.95 28.79
C LYS A 241 12.99 -17.32 27.53
N GLN A 242 13.85 -16.92 26.58
CA GLN A 242 13.50 -16.21 25.36
C GLN A 242 12.88 -14.82 25.62
N GLN A 243 13.09 -14.23 26.79
CA GLN A 243 12.61 -12.89 27.11
C GLN A 243 13.63 -11.85 26.63
N VAL A 244 13.16 -10.85 25.90
CA VAL A 244 14.02 -9.80 25.38
C VAL A 244 14.22 -8.71 26.44
N GLN A 245 15.49 -8.44 26.78
CA GLN A 245 15.89 -7.43 27.75
C GLN A 245 16.74 -6.34 27.08
N VAL A 246 16.37 -5.08 27.35
CA VAL A 246 17.14 -3.91 26.92
C VAL A 246 18.09 -3.53 28.06
N VAL A 247 19.33 -4.00 27.97
CA VAL A 247 20.33 -3.85 29.03
C VAL A 247 20.80 -2.40 29.13
N GLY A 248 20.69 -1.84 30.33
CA GLY A 248 21.08 -0.46 30.65
C GLY A 248 19.97 0.57 30.48
N LEU A 249 18.76 0.17 30.13
CA LEU A 249 17.60 1.07 30.04
C LEU A 249 17.25 1.63 31.42
N GLN A 250 17.15 2.96 31.55
CA GLN A 250 16.79 3.59 32.80
C GLN A 250 15.27 3.55 33.04
N GLU A 251 14.88 2.88 34.13
CA GLU A 251 13.53 2.95 34.69
C GLU A 251 13.47 4.09 35.72
N LYS A 252 12.65 5.11 35.43
CA LYS A 252 12.40 6.22 36.36
C LYS A 252 11.09 5.97 37.09
N GLU A 253 11.14 5.95 38.43
CA GLU A 253 9.92 5.88 39.24
C GLU A 253 9.13 7.19 39.11
N VAL A 254 7.82 7.09 38.91
CA VAL A 254 6.91 8.23 38.75
C VAL A 254 5.74 8.10 39.73
N LYS A 255 5.32 9.21 40.33
CA LYS A 255 4.29 9.19 41.39
C LYS A 255 3.00 9.92 41.00
N CYS A 256 3.06 10.74 39.96
CA CYS A 256 1.90 11.42 39.39
C CYS A 256 2.03 11.61 37.87
N THR A 257 0.94 12.08 37.26
CA THR A 257 0.88 12.33 35.82
C THR A 257 1.85 13.42 35.38
N GLU A 258 2.10 14.43 36.23
CA GLU A 258 3.02 15.53 35.97
C GLU A 258 4.48 15.05 35.88
N ASP A 259 4.86 14.02 36.66
CA ASP A 259 6.19 13.41 36.55
C ASP A 259 6.37 12.75 35.17
N VAL A 260 5.34 12.06 34.69
CA VAL A 260 5.34 11.41 33.37
C VAL A 260 5.44 12.45 32.25
N LEU A 261 4.69 13.54 32.34
CA LEU A 261 4.75 14.65 31.37
C LEU A 261 6.17 15.21 31.25
N LYS A 262 6.85 15.45 32.38
CA LYS A 262 8.25 15.91 32.38
C LYS A 262 9.18 14.91 31.70
N LEU A 263 9.01 13.61 31.90
CA LEU A 263 9.81 12.58 31.23
C LEU A 263 9.57 12.57 29.72
N ILE A 264 8.32 12.77 29.28
CA ILE A 264 7.97 12.85 27.85
C ILE A 264 8.63 14.08 27.22
N GLU A 265 8.58 15.25 27.88
CA GLU A 265 9.23 16.48 27.41
C GLU A 265 10.76 16.31 27.28
N VAL A 266 11.40 15.70 28.29
CA VAL A 266 12.82 15.36 28.24
C VAL A 266 13.12 14.41 27.08
N GLY A 267 12.33 13.36 26.90
CA GLY A 267 12.55 12.40 25.81
C GLY A 267 12.35 13.03 24.42
N ASN A 268 11.31 13.85 24.24
CA ASN A 268 11.00 14.51 22.97
C ASN A 268 12.05 15.56 22.59
N SER A 269 12.52 16.35 23.55
CA SER A 269 13.63 17.29 23.34
C SER A 269 14.93 16.58 22.98
N CYS A 270 15.22 15.45 23.64
CA CYS A 270 16.36 14.61 23.31
C CYS A 270 16.24 14.02 21.90
N ARG A 271 15.06 13.51 21.53
CA ARG A 271 14.75 12.96 20.21
C ARG A 271 15.00 13.98 19.10
N THR A 272 14.67 15.26 19.31
CA THR A 272 14.72 16.34 18.30
C THR A 272 16.14 16.82 17.92
N SER A 273 17.20 16.43 18.65
CA SER A 273 18.53 17.08 18.58
C SER A 273 19.46 16.74 17.39
N GLY A 274 18.98 16.07 16.34
CA GLY A 274 19.71 15.86 15.07
C GLY A 274 19.20 16.80 13.97
N GLN A 275 20.09 17.47 13.22
CA GLN A 275 19.78 18.61 12.32
C GLN A 275 18.58 18.44 11.34
N THR A 276 17.91 19.58 11.10
CA THR A 276 16.88 19.96 10.10
C THR A 276 15.41 19.59 10.34
N SER A 277 14.57 20.63 10.42
CA SER A 277 13.08 20.67 10.42
C SER A 277 12.34 19.75 11.42
N ALA A 278 11.40 20.32 12.19
CA ALA A 278 10.62 19.60 13.22
C ALA A 278 9.89 18.33 12.75
N ASN A 279 9.72 18.14 11.43
CA ASN A 279 9.06 16.98 10.82
C ASN A 279 10.03 15.88 10.33
N ALA A 280 11.35 16.08 10.37
CA ALA A 280 12.30 15.14 9.75
C ALA A 280 12.95 14.14 10.72
N HIS A 281 12.88 14.34 12.05
CA HIS A 281 13.48 13.41 13.01
C HIS A 281 12.49 12.39 13.57
N SER A 282 11.22 12.76 13.83
CA SER A 282 10.20 11.80 14.30
C SER A 282 9.82 10.77 13.21
N SER A 283 10.04 11.10 11.94
CA SER A 283 9.86 10.21 10.81
C SER A 283 10.93 9.14 10.68
N ARG A 284 12.09 9.29 11.35
CA ARG A 284 13.28 8.46 11.10
C ARG A 284 13.71 7.55 12.24
N SER A 285 13.11 7.70 13.42
CA SER A 285 13.33 6.79 14.57
C SER A 285 12.01 6.31 15.16
N HIS A 286 11.97 5.06 15.61
CA HIS A 286 10.84 4.52 16.35
C HIS A 286 10.97 4.91 17.81
N ALA A 287 10.01 5.63 18.37
CA ALA A 287 9.97 6.00 19.77
C ALA A 287 9.13 5.00 20.56
N VAL A 288 9.67 4.51 21.68
CA VAL A 288 8.99 3.57 22.58
C VAL A 288 8.95 4.16 23.97
N PHE A 289 7.75 4.56 24.40
CA PHE A 289 7.49 4.97 25.78
C PHE A 289 6.82 3.82 26.53
N GLN A 290 7.32 3.45 27.70
CA GLN A 290 6.75 2.36 28.48
C GLN A 290 6.26 2.84 29.83
N ILE A 291 5.12 2.31 30.28
CA ILE A 291 4.63 2.39 31.65
C ILE A 291 4.70 0.99 32.24
N ILE A 292 5.45 0.83 33.32
CA ILE A 292 5.73 -0.46 33.95
C ILE A 292 5.17 -0.43 35.37
N LEU A 293 4.33 -1.41 35.70
CA LEU A 293 3.85 -1.63 37.06
C LEU A 293 4.72 -2.70 37.71
N ARG A 294 5.26 -2.40 38.89
CA ARG A 294 6.02 -3.37 39.70
C ARG A 294 5.37 -3.60 41.04
N ARG A 295 5.44 -4.83 41.53
CA ARG A 295 5.02 -5.21 42.88
C ARG A 295 6.21 -5.80 43.62
N LYS A 296 6.66 -5.15 44.69
CA LYS A 296 7.83 -5.58 45.48
C LYS A 296 9.05 -5.87 44.56
N GLY A 297 9.32 -4.97 43.62
CA GLY A 297 10.40 -5.09 42.63
C GLY A 297 10.15 -6.02 41.43
N LYS A 298 9.14 -6.91 41.48
CA LYS A 298 8.81 -7.81 40.35
C LYS A 298 7.90 -7.13 39.34
N MET A 299 8.10 -7.38 38.05
CA MET A 299 7.23 -6.86 36.99
C MET A 299 5.81 -7.45 37.16
N HIS A 300 4.83 -6.57 37.28
CA HIS A 300 3.42 -6.92 37.37
C HIS A 300 2.76 -6.77 35.99
N GLY A 301 2.92 -5.63 35.32
CA GLY A 301 2.41 -5.40 33.97
C GLY A 301 3.21 -4.33 33.23
N LYS A 302 3.10 -4.30 31.90
CA LYS A 302 3.86 -3.38 31.04
C LYS A 302 3.00 -2.89 29.89
N PHE A 303 2.88 -1.57 29.76
CA PHE A 303 2.21 -0.91 28.63
C PHE A 303 3.27 -0.23 27.76
N SER A 304 3.45 -0.72 26.53
CA SER A 304 4.32 -0.09 25.53
C SER A 304 3.50 0.79 24.60
N LEU A 305 3.80 2.08 24.55
CA LEU A 305 3.19 3.06 23.66
C LEU A 305 4.24 3.47 22.63
N ILE A 306 3.96 3.27 21.35
CA ILE A 306 4.97 3.30 20.29
C ILE A 306 4.57 4.29 19.19
N ASP A 307 5.49 5.20 18.85
CA ASP A 307 5.41 6.08 17.70
C ASP A 307 6.41 5.59 16.65
N LEU A 308 5.92 4.84 15.66
CA LEU A 308 6.76 4.27 14.61
C LEU A 308 7.24 5.36 13.63
N ALA A 309 8.36 5.10 12.99
CA ALA A 309 8.85 5.87 11.85
C ALA A 309 7.88 5.83 10.65
N GLY A 310 8.07 6.73 9.68
CA GLY A 310 7.30 6.76 8.44
C GLY A 310 7.44 5.47 7.62
N ASN A 311 6.40 5.08 6.89
CA ASN A 311 6.38 3.90 6.02
C ASN A 311 6.46 4.23 4.52
N GLU A 312 6.71 5.48 4.16
CA GLU A 312 6.93 5.95 2.79
C GLU A 312 8.26 5.43 2.19
N ARG A 313 8.37 5.45 0.85
CA ARG A 313 9.53 4.92 0.15
C ARG A 313 10.66 5.95 0.14
N GLY A 314 11.90 5.47 0.07
CA GLY A 314 13.08 6.35 -0.09
C GLY A 314 13.05 7.18 -1.38
N ALA A 315 12.37 6.68 -2.43
CA ALA A 315 12.14 7.42 -3.68
C ALA A 315 11.30 8.69 -3.47
N ASP A 316 10.48 8.72 -2.41
CA ASP A 316 9.61 9.86 -2.07
C ASP A 316 10.39 10.99 -1.36
N THR A 317 11.68 10.78 -1.07
CA THR A 317 12.53 11.76 -0.38
C THR A 317 13.43 12.50 -1.36
N SER A 318 13.32 13.83 -1.38
CA SER A 318 14.07 14.72 -2.29
C SER A 318 15.55 14.88 -1.95
N SER A 319 16.03 14.31 -0.84
CA SER A 319 17.42 14.44 -0.40
C SER A 319 18.27 13.26 -0.85
N ALA A 320 19.26 13.52 -1.71
CA ALA A 320 20.25 12.55 -2.18
C ALA A 320 21.33 12.16 -1.15
N ASP A 321 21.17 12.58 0.11
CA ASP A 321 22.15 12.34 1.16
C ASP A 321 22.24 10.85 1.53
N ARG A 322 23.48 10.33 1.56
CA ARG A 322 23.77 8.91 1.84
C ARG A 322 23.25 8.48 3.21
N GLN A 323 23.40 9.34 4.22
CA GLN A 323 22.96 9.04 5.58
C GLN A 323 21.43 8.92 5.63
N THR A 324 20.72 9.84 4.97
CA THR A 324 19.25 9.78 4.83
C THR A 324 18.76 8.52 4.12
N ARG A 325 19.46 8.06 3.06
CA ARG A 325 19.13 6.79 2.37
C ARG A 325 19.31 5.56 3.27
N LEU A 326 20.41 5.49 4.03
CA LEU A 326 20.68 4.39 4.95
C LEU A 326 19.64 4.33 6.09
N GLU A 327 19.20 5.48 6.58
CA GLU A 327 18.11 5.57 7.56
C GLU A 327 16.80 5.05 6.98
N GLY A 328 16.43 5.50 5.77
CA GLY A 328 15.25 5.02 5.05
C GLY A 328 15.25 3.50 4.85
N ALA A 329 16.40 2.92 4.51
CA ALA A 329 16.55 1.48 4.35
C ALA A 329 16.33 0.71 5.66
N GLU A 330 16.91 1.17 6.77
CA GLU A 330 16.74 0.52 8.09
C GLU A 330 15.31 0.69 8.64
N ILE A 331 14.64 1.82 8.39
CA ILE A 331 13.23 2.00 8.72
C ILE A 331 12.38 0.97 7.96
N ASN A 332 12.54 0.89 6.64
CA ASN A 332 11.79 -0.05 5.82
C ASN A 332 12.06 -1.50 6.20
N LYS A 333 13.31 -1.85 6.51
CA LYS A 333 13.67 -3.19 7.04
C LYS A 333 12.96 -3.51 8.34
N SER A 334 12.89 -2.57 9.28
CA SER A 334 12.20 -2.79 10.55
C SER A 334 10.67 -2.92 10.40
N LEU A 335 10.05 -2.13 9.51
CA LEU A 335 8.62 -2.22 9.22
C LEU A 335 8.27 -3.48 8.41
N LEU A 336 9.15 -3.90 7.50
CA LEU A 336 9.02 -5.17 6.79
C LEU A 336 9.16 -6.36 7.75
N ALA A 337 10.13 -6.33 8.67
CA ALA A 337 10.25 -7.34 9.71
C ALA A 337 8.97 -7.42 10.56
N LEU A 338 8.39 -6.27 10.93
CA LEU A 338 7.11 -6.23 11.64
C LEU A 338 5.98 -6.83 10.80
N LYS A 339 5.89 -6.48 9.50
CA LYS A 339 4.96 -7.10 8.54
C LYS A 339 5.06 -8.62 8.53
N GLU A 340 6.28 -9.13 8.43
CA GLU A 340 6.56 -10.55 8.34
C GLU A 340 6.30 -11.28 9.64
N CYS A 341 6.56 -10.66 10.79
CA CYS A 341 6.19 -11.21 12.10
C CYS A 341 4.67 -11.35 12.20
N ILE A 342 3.93 -10.30 11.88
CA ILE A 342 2.47 -10.30 11.93
C ILE A 342 1.89 -11.32 10.93
N ARG A 343 2.43 -11.40 9.70
CA ARG A 343 2.05 -12.41 8.70
C ARG A 343 2.34 -13.84 9.13
N ALA A 344 3.48 -14.09 9.78
CA ALA A 344 3.86 -15.42 10.25
C ALA A 344 2.98 -15.88 11.42
N LEU A 345 2.65 -14.99 12.35
CA LEU A 345 1.68 -15.23 13.42
C LEU A 345 0.32 -15.60 12.84
N GLY A 346 -0.13 -14.83 11.85
CA GLY A 346 -1.41 -15.05 11.19
C GLY A 346 -1.61 -16.37 10.47
N ARG A 347 -0.53 -16.92 9.92
CA ARG A 347 -0.53 -18.23 9.26
C ARG A 347 -0.19 -19.36 10.23
N ASN A 348 -0.12 -19.08 11.54
CA ASN A 348 0.33 -20.00 12.59
C ASN A 348 1.63 -20.72 12.21
N LYS A 349 2.60 -19.99 11.62
CA LYS A 349 3.88 -20.58 11.28
C LYS A 349 4.62 -20.99 12.57
N PRO A 350 5.29 -22.15 12.59
CA PRO A 350 6.01 -22.63 13.78
C PRO A 350 7.16 -21.69 14.18
N HIS A 351 7.75 -20.97 13.20
CA HIS A 351 8.78 -19.98 13.45
C HIS A 351 8.31 -18.58 12.99
N THR A 352 8.25 -17.64 13.94
CA THR A 352 8.01 -16.22 13.68
C THR A 352 9.32 -15.44 13.76
N PRO A 353 9.70 -14.66 12.73
CA PRO A 353 11.04 -14.06 12.61
C PRO A 353 11.25 -12.80 13.47
N PHE A 354 10.97 -12.86 14.78
CA PHE A 354 11.11 -11.70 15.68
C PHE A 354 12.54 -11.15 15.74
N ARG A 355 13.55 -11.94 15.39
CA ARG A 355 14.96 -11.53 15.35
C ARG A 355 15.33 -10.65 14.16
N ALA A 356 14.47 -10.52 13.14
CA ALA A 356 14.77 -9.81 11.91
C ALA A 356 15.04 -8.30 12.08
N SER A 357 14.53 -7.67 13.14
CA SER A 357 14.83 -6.27 13.48
C SER A 357 14.86 -6.04 15.00
N LYS A 358 15.49 -4.95 15.45
CA LYS A 358 15.46 -4.56 16.87
C LYS A 358 14.05 -4.19 17.34
N LEU A 359 13.24 -3.59 16.47
CA LEU A 359 11.84 -3.30 16.76
C LEU A 359 11.07 -4.59 17.09
N THR A 360 11.11 -5.57 16.18
CA THR A 360 10.40 -6.85 16.39
C THR A 360 10.95 -7.65 17.56
N GLN A 361 12.25 -7.56 17.86
CA GLN A 361 12.84 -8.17 19.07
C GLN A 361 12.21 -7.56 20.33
N VAL A 362 12.15 -6.23 20.43
CA VAL A 362 11.58 -5.53 21.58
C VAL A 362 10.07 -5.79 21.71
N LEU A 363 9.36 -5.97 20.59
CA LEU A 363 7.91 -6.21 20.59
C LEU A 363 7.51 -7.68 20.74
N ARG A 364 8.47 -8.62 20.77
CA ARG A 364 8.22 -10.07 20.83
C ARG A 364 7.20 -10.44 21.92
N ASP A 365 7.47 -10.03 23.16
CA ASP A 365 6.64 -10.37 24.32
C ASP A 365 5.21 -9.83 24.19
N SER A 366 5.03 -8.75 23.42
CA SER A 366 3.74 -8.10 23.23
C SER A 366 2.82 -8.85 22.26
N PHE A 367 3.40 -9.61 21.34
CA PHE A 367 2.64 -10.40 20.36
C PHE A 367 2.44 -11.86 20.79
N ILE A 368 3.42 -12.48 21.47
CA ILE A 368 3.36 -13.91 21.82
C ILE A 368 2.80 -14.15 23.23
N GLY A 369 2.84 -13.15 24.13
CA GLY A 369 2.41 -13.33 25.51
C GLY A 369 0.98 -13.88 25.64
N GLU A 370 0.77 -14.84 26.52
CA GLU A 370 -0.55 -15.46 26.77
C GLU A 370 -1.59 -14.41 27.22
N ASN A 371 -1.16 -13.47 28.08
CA ASN A 371 -1.95 -12.33 28.52
C ASN A 371 -1.46 -11.03 27.86
N SER A 372 -1.41 -11.01 26.53
CA SER A 372 -1.03 -9.82 25.76
C SER A 372 -2.17 -9.29 24.89
N ARG A 373 -2.35 -7.97 24.92
CA ARG A 373 -3.29 -7.25 24.06
C ARG A 373 -2.58 -6.14 23.30
N THR A 374 -2.93 -5.99 22.04
CA THR A 374 -2.28 -5.05 21.14
C THR A 374 -3.30 -4.19 20.40
N CYS A 375 -3.02 -2.89 20.28
CA CYS A 375 -3.77 -1.97 19.44
C CYS A 375 -2.84 -1.34 18.38
N MET A 376 -3.30 -1.34 17.14
CA MET A 376 -2.68 -0.64 16.02
C MET A 376 -3.54 0.57 15.65
N ILE A 377 -2.93 1.75 15.60
CA ILE A 377 -3.55 2.98 15.10
C ILE A 377 -2.90 3.33 13.76
N ALA A 378 -3.55 2.98 12.66
CA ALA A 378 -3.13 3.35 11.32
C ALA A 378 -3.57 4.79 11.02
N THR A 379 -2.61 5.70 10.92
CA THR A 379 -2.84 7.12 10.60
C THR A 379 -2.68 7.35 9.11
N ILE A 380 -3.61 8.08 8.50
CA ILE A 380 -3.66 8.32 7.05
C ILE A 380 -3.79 9.80 6.71
N SER A 381 -3.17 10.20 5.60
CA SER A 381 -3.30 11.55 5.04
C SER A 381 -4.48 11.58 4.05
N PRO A 382 -5.33 12.62 4.07
CA PRO A 382 -6.50 12.67 3.19
C PRO A 382 -6.20 13.12 1.76
N GLY A 383 -5.06 13.76 1.53
CA GLY A 383 -4.71 14.37 0.23
C GLY A 383 -4.55 13.35 -0.90
N MET A 384 -4.93 13.76 -2.11
CA MET A 384 -4.83 12.97 -3.33
C MET A 384 -3.37 12.61 -3.63
N THR A 385 -2.45 13.54 -3.36
CA THR A 385 -0.99 13.33 -3.49
C THR A 385 -0.47 12.18 -2.61
N SER A 386 -1.16 11.89 -1.50
CA SER A 386 -0.81 10.83 -0.54
C SER A 386 -1.63 9.55 -0.72
N CYS A 387 -2.38 9.42 -1.83
CA CYS A 387 -3.31 8.31 -2.05
C CYS A 387 -2.60 6.95 -2.05
N GLU A 388 -1.44 6.84 -2.72
CA GLU A 388 -0.68 5.58 -2.77
C GLU A 388 -0.18 5.16 -1.37
N ASN A 389 0.45 6.07 -0.63
CA ASN A 389 0.94 5.79 0.73
C ASN A 389 -0.22 5.44 1.68
N THR A 390 -1.39 6.07 1.51
CA THR A 390 -2.61 5.77 2.25
C THR A 390 -3.11 4.36 1.94
N LEU A 391 -3.21 3.98 0.67
CA LEU A 391 -3.58 2.61 0.26
C LEU A 391 -2.61 1.58 0.81
N ASN A 392 -1.31 1.84 0.78
CA ASN A 392 -0.29 0.96 1.35
C ASN A 392 -0.48 0.77 2.87
N THR A 393 -0.80 1.86 3.58
CA THR A 393 -1.07 1.85 5.02
C THR A 393 -2.34 1.06 5.35
N LEU A 394 -3.44 1.28 4.62
CA LEU A 394 -4.71 0.59 4.83
C LEU A 394 -4.62 -0.90 4.50
N ARG A 395 -3.95 -1.25 3.39
CA ARG A 395 -3.69 -2.64 3.00
C ARG A 395 -2.83 -3.39 4.01
N TYR A 396 -1.93 -2.70 4.69
CA TYR A 396 -1.15 -3.26 5.78
C TYR A 396 -2.03 -3.49 7.01
N ALA A 397 -2.77 -2.48 7.45
CA ALA A 397 -3.67 -2.56 8.59
C ALA A 397 -4.73 -3.67 8.41
N ASN A 398 -5.30 -3.81 7.20
CA ASN A 398 -6.31 -4.83 6.91
C ASN A 398 -5.76 -6.25 7.15
N ARG A 399 -4.51 -6.48 6.74
CA ARG A 399 -3.84 -7.77 6.99
C ARG A 399 -3.62 -8.00 8.48
N VAL A 400 -3.28 -6.97 9.26
CA VAL A 400 -3.15 -7.08 10.72
C VAL A 400 -4.49 -7.50 11.36
N LYS A 401 -5.60 -6.94 10.89
CA LYS A 401 -6.95 -7.24 11.41
C LYS A 401 -7.38 -8.69 11.15
N GLU A 402 -7.04 -9.26 10.00
CA GLU A 402 -7.32 -10.68 9.67
C GLU A 402 -6.80 -11.66 10.74
N PHE A 403 -5.82 -11.25 11.57
CA PHE A 403 -5.27 -12.06 12.65
C PHE A 403 -6.01 -11.95 13.99
N GLY A 404 -6.85 -10.93 14.17
CA GLY A 404 -7.65 -10.76 15.39
C GLY A 404 -8.85 -11.71 15.48
N ILE A 405 -9.21 -12.36 14.37
CA ILE A 405 -10.32 -13.31 14.28
C ILE A 405 -9.79 -14.69 14.67
N SER A 406 -10.27 -15.24 15.79
CA SER A 406 -9.99 -16.63 16.15
C SER A 406 -10.60 -17.56 15.08
N PRO A 407 -9.98 -18.71 14.74
CA PRO A 407 -10.58 -19.68 13.82
C PRO A 407 -11.99 -20.15 14.22
N SER A 408 -12.37 -19.97 15.48
CA SER A 408 -13.71 -20.22 16.03
C SER A 408 -14.77 -19.20 15.62
N ASP A 409 -14.36 -18.02 15.14
CA ASP A 409 -15.25 -16.87 14.95
C ASP A 409 -15.52 -16.59 13.46
N ILE A 410 -15.09 -17.49 12.57
CA ILE A 410 -15.36 -17.43 11.12
C ILE A 410 -16.79 -17.92 10.89
N PRO A 411 -17.75 -17.08 10.45
CA PRO A 411 -19.03 -17.57 9.98
C PRO A 411 -18.75 -18.35 8.70
N PHE A 412 -19.05 -19.66 8.70
CA PHE A 412 -19.07 -20.44 7.48
C PHE A 412 -20.06 -19.81 6.49
N SER A 413 -19.53 -19.10 5.50
CA SER A 413 -20.25 -18.73 4.29
C SER A 413 -20.38 -19.97 3.41
N GLN A 414 -21.32 -20.87 3.74
CA GLN A 414 -21.83 -21.80 2.74
C GLN A 414 -22.81 -21.05 1.85
N GLY A 415 -22.51 -21.06 0.55
CA GLY A 415 -23.35 -20.49 -0.50
C GLY A 415 -24.75 -21.08 -0.48
N GLY A 416 -25.72 -20.25 -0.85
CA GLY A 416 -27.12 -20.61 -0.93
C GLY A 416 -27.37 -21.75 -1.91
N GLN A 417 -28.05 -22.78 -1.42
CA GLN A 417 -29.01 -23.54 -2.19
C GLN A 417 -30.30 -23.68 -1.40
N GLY A 418 -31.40 -23.58 -2.15
CA GLY A 418 -32.74 -23.31 -1.68
C GLY A 418 -33.34 -24.37 -0.77
N SER A 419 -34.34 -23.88 -0.04
CA SER A 419 -35.25 -24.57 0.86
C SER A 419 -35.97 -25.73 0.19
N ARG A 420 -36.07 -26.87 0.89
CA ARG A 420 -37.31 -27.65 1.08
C ARG A 420 -37.15 -28.69 2.20
N PRO A 421 -38.23 -29.00 2.94
CA PRO A 421 -38.14 -29.74 4.19
C PRO A 421 -38.35 -31.25 4.03
N ASP A 422 -37.92 -31.95 5.08
CA ASP A 422 -38.58 -33.09 5.72
C ASP A 422 -37.95 -34.49 5.63
N HIS A 423 -38.01 -35.15 6.79
CA HIS A 423 -37.85 -36.57 7.11
C HIS A 423 -36.44 -37.21 7.14
N SER A 424 -35.97 -37.46 8.36
CA SER A 424 -35.20 -38.65 8.74
C SER A 424 -36.13 -39.90 8.71
N PRO A 425 -35.62 -41.14 8.52
CA PRO A 425 -34.92 -41.81 9.64
C PRO A 425 -33.78 -42.79 9.27
N THR A 426 -32.90 -42.98 10.25
CA THR A 426 -32.12 -44.18 10.61
C THR A 426 -31.85 -45.27 9.57
N ASN A 427 -30.57 -45.60 9.37
CA ASN A 427 -30.07 -46.96 9.60
C ASN A 427 -28.54 -47.02 9.75
N THR A 428 -28.14 -47.78 10.75
CA THR A 428 -26.82 -48.32 11.09
C THR A 428 -26.17 -49.09 9.93
N TYR A 429 -24.83 -49.12 9.85
CA TYR A 429 -23.96 -50.32 9.84
C TYR A 429 -22.50 -49.92 9.54
N GLU A 430 -21.70 -50.01 10.61
CA GLU A 430 -20.33 -50.51 10.76
C GLU A 430 -19.47 -51.04 9.57
N TYR A 431 -18.16 -50.74 9.70
CA TYR A 431 -16.93 -51.53 9.38
C TYR A 431 -15.95 -51.12 8.24
N ASP A 432 -14.70 -50.86 8.70
CA ASP A 432 -13.32 -51.08 8.20
C ASP A 432 -12.69 -50.45 6.92
N ASP A 433 -11.73 -49.56 7.19
CA ASP A 433 -10.27 -49.67 6.97
C ASP A 433 -9.74 -50.51 5.77
N PHE A 434 -9.04 -49.87 4.81
CA PHE A 434 -7.69 -50.31 4.39
C PHE A 434 -6.98 -49.29 3.48
N ALA A 435 -5.68 -49.17 3.69
CA ALA A 435 -4.74 -48.28 3.02
C ALA A 435 -4.23 -48.79 1.65
N ALA A 436 -3.67 -47.83 0.89
CA ALA A 436 -2.64 -47.93 -0.16
C ALA A 436 -2.99 -48.68 -1.46
N THR A 437 -2.72 -48.08 -2.63
CA THR A 437 -1.49 -48.23 -3.45
C THR A 437 -1.72 -47.62 -4.85
N SER A 438 -0.80 -46.78 -5.33
CA SER A 438 -0.60 -46.42 -6.77
C SER A 438 -0.01 -47.63 -7.54
N PRO A 439 0.31 -47.64 -8.87
CA PRO A 439 0.40 -46.52 -9.82
C PRO A 439 0.00 -46.79 -11.32
N SER A 440 0.11 -45.72 -12.12
CA SER A 440 0.52 -45.65 -13.54
C SER A 440 -0.36 -46.23 -14.66
N ARG A 441 -0.77 -45.36 -15.60
CA ARG A 441 -0.63 -45.65 -17.04
C ARG A 441 -0.63 -44.39 -17.91
N VAL A 442 0.50 -44.20 -18.59
CA VAL A 442 0.76 -43.30 -19.72
C VAL A 442 0.05 -43.86 -20.97
N LYS A 443 -0.50 -42.96 -21.81
CA LYS A 443 -0.64 -43.18 -23.26
C LYS A 443 -0.47 -41.85 -24.00
N GLU A 444 0.66 -41.73 -24.68
CA GLU A 444 0.85 -40.89 -25.87
C GLU A 444 0.12 -41.49 -27.08
N LEU A 445 -0.05 -40.66 -28.12
CA LEU A 445 -0.17 -40.91 -29.57
C LEU A 445 -0.94 -39.70 -30.14
N THR A 446 -0.65 -39.02 -31.24
CA THR A 446 0.44 -38.95 -32.24
C THR A 446 0.06 -37.78 -33.15
N VAL A 447 1.03 -37.05 -33.71
CA VAL A 447 0.82 -36.02 -34.74
C VAL A 447 1.03 -36.65 -36.12
N ASP A 448 0.20 -36.28 -37.11
CA ASP A 448 0.66 -36.18 -38.51
C ASP A 448 -0.14 -35.12 -39.30
N PRO A 449 0.48 -34.40 -40.27
CA PRO A 449 -0.02 -33.14 -40.84
C PRO A 449 -0.57 -33.26 -42.29
N ASN A 450 -1.11 -32.12 -42.78
CA ASN A 450 -1.51 -31.76 -44.16
C ASN A 450 -2.94 -32.08 -44.65
N GLN A 451 -3.82 -31.06 -44.67
CA GLN A 451 -4.38 -30.38 -45.88
C GLN A 451 -5.70 -29.64 -45.53
N VAL A 452 -5.71 -28.30 -45.55
CA VAL A 452 -6.29 -27.39 -46.59
C VAL A 452 -7.72 -26.89 -46.25
N MET A 453 -7.81 -25.55 -46.13
CA MET A 453 -8.96 -24.60 -46.28
C MET A 453 -10.34 -24.95 -45.70
N GLU A 454 -10.84 -24.14 -44.76
CA GLU A 454 -11.82 -23.04 -44.96
C GLU A 454 -12.41 -22.56 -43.62
N GLY A 455 -12.50 -21.23 -43.43
CA GLY A 455 -13.54 -20.60 -42.60
C GLY A 455 -13.25 -20.33 -41.11
N GLY A 456 -13.32 -19.04 -40.72
CA GLY A 456 -13.72 -18.65 -39.36
C GLY A 456 -12.84 -17.59 -38.67
N ARG A 457 -13.27 -16.32 -38.68
CA ARG A 457 -12.78 -15.23 -37.81
C ARG A 457 -13.01 -15.56 -36.32
N PRO A 458 -12.29 -14.88 -35.40
CA PRO A 458 -13.02 -13.89 -34.61
C PRO A 458 -12.31 -12.54 -34.41
N ASN A 459 -13.18 -11.54 -34.29
CA ASN A 459 -13.00 -10.12 -33.98
C ASN A 459 -11.99 -9.78 -32.87
N ILE A 460 -11.11 -8.84 -33.19
CA ILE A 460 -10.48 -7.91 -32.25
C ILE A 460 -11.08 -6.53 -32.57
N HIS A 461 -11.77 -5.92 -31.61
CA HIS A 461 -12.09 -4.49 -31.66
C HIS A 461 -11.09 -3.75 -30.78
N ALA A 462 -10.08 -3.18 -31.43
CA ALA A 462 -9.19 -2.19 -30.85
C ALA A 462 -9.79 -0.78 -31.02
N VAL A 463 -9.51 0.03 -30.01
CA VAL A 463 -10.01 1.37 -29.74
C VAL A 463 -8.97 2.35 -30.27
N ASN A 464 -9.41 3.35 -31.04
CA ASN A 464 -8.67 4.58 -31.30
C ASN A 464 -9.14 5.64 -30.29
N GLN A 465 -8.21 6.25 -29.58
CA GLN A 465 -8.27 7.68 -29.27
C GLN A 465 -6.85 8.20 -29.06
N LEU A 466 -6.39 8.90 -30.08
CA LEU A 466 -5.50 10.02 -29.94
C LEU A 466 -6.26 11.21 -29.46
N GLU A 467 -5.72 11.84 -28.43
CA GLU A 467 -5.56 13.29 -28.31
C GLU A 467 -4.99 13.53 -26.92
N HIS A 468 -3.68 13.80 -26.86
CA HIS A 468 -3.02 14.68 -25.88
C HIS A 468 -1.51 14.48 -25.99
N LEU A 469 -0.89 15.20 -26.94
CA LEU A 469 0.57 15.16 -27.11
C LEU A 469 1.26 16.50 -27.30
N GLU A 470 0.87 17.47 -26.49
CA GLU A 470 1.63 18.72 -26.36
C GLU A 470 2.21 18.94 -24.96
N HIS A 471 2.44 17.88 -24.17
CA HIS A 471 3.02 18.03 -22.82
C HIS A 471 4.24 17.15 -22.52
N LEU A 472 4.88 16.55 -23.53
CA LEU A 472 5.98 15.60 -23.33
C LEU A 472 7.39 16.08 -23.72
N GLU A 473 7.62 17.36 -24.03
CA GLU A 473 8.96 17.84 -24.43
C GLU A 473 9.92 18.15 -23.25
N HIS A 474 9.55 17.89 -21.99
CA HIS A 474 10.38 18.28 -20.84
C HIS A 474 10.79 17.14 -19.88
N LEU A 475 10.70 15.87 -20.31
CA LEU A 475 11.00 14.72 -19.44
C LEU A 475 12.18 13.83 -19.89
N ASP A 476 12.84 14.13 -21.00
CA ASP A 476 13.83 13.19 -21.59
C ASP A 476 15.28 13.33 -21.08
N GLU A 477 15.64 14.32 -20.25
CA GLU A 477 17.01 14.40 -19.70
C GLU A 477 17.23 13.68 -18.35
N GLU A 478 16.18 13.16 -17.68
CA GLU A 478 16.31 12.59 -16.32
C GLU A 478 16.24 11.05 -16.23
N TRP A 479 16.06 10.34 -17.35
CA TRP A 479 15.85 8.88 -17.35
C TRP A 479 17.05 8.02 -17.80
N LEU A 480 18.21 8.61 -18.06
CA LEU A 480 19.42 7.90 -18.50
C LEU A 480 20.44 7.59 -17.40
N SER A 481 20.01 7.46 -16.14
CA SER A 481 20.88 6.86 -15.12
C SER A 481 20.12 5.98 -14.14
N MET A 482 20.66 4.76 -13.96
CA MET A 482 20.37 3.78 -12.90
C MET A 482 19.52 2.56 -13.30
N SER A 483 20.08 1.68 -14.14
CA SER A 483 19.78 0.23 -14.03
C SER A 483 20.59 -0.37 -12.86
N PRO A 484 19.96 -1.02 -11.85
CA PRO A 484 20.64 -1.55 -10.66
C PRO A 484 21.42 -2.87 -10.86
N GLN A 485 21.58 -3.38 -12.08
CA GLN A 485 22.08 -4.75 -12.31
C GLN A 485 23.59 -4.85 -12.61
N ARG A 486 24.31 -3.72 -12.71
CA ARG A 486 25.74 -3.72 -13.07
C ARG A 486 26.71 -4.04 -11.92
N ASP A 487 26.31 -3.88 -10.66
CA ASP A 487 27.23 -4.06 -9.52
C ASP A 487 27.29 -5.50 -8.99
N ASP A 488 26.20 -6.26 -9.06
CA ASP A 488 26.15 -7.64 -8.56
C ASP A 488 26.95 -8.62 -9.43
N LEU A 489 27.11 -8.31 -10.73
CA LEU A 489 27.87 -9.15 -11.68
C LEU A 489 29.38 -9.02 -11.51
N LYS A 490 29.86 -7.82 -11.10
CA LYS A 490 31.29 -7.57 -10.84
C LYS A 490 31.76 -8.28 -9.57
N LEU A 491 30.88 -8.38 -8.58
CA LEU A 491 31.10 -9.08 -7.30
C LEU A 491 31.11 -10.62 -7.45
N LEU A 492 30.44 -11.17 -8.46
CA LEU A 492 30.45 -12.61 -8.75
C LEU A 492 31.72 -13.06 -9.51
N CYS A 493 32.32 -12.20 -10.33
CA CYS A 493 33.60 -12.49 -11.00
C CYS A 493 34.80 -12.46 -10.05
N GLU A 494 34.77 -11.66 -8.99
CA GLU A 494 35.86 -11.59 -8.00
C GLU A 494 35.90 -12.80 -7.04
N GLN A 495 34.86 -13.64 -7.03
CA GLN A 495 34.74 -14.75 -6.07
C GLN A 495 35.06 -16.16 -6.60
N ASN A 496 35.38 -16.34 -7.89
CA ASN A 496 35.71 -17.66 -8.45
C ASN A 496 36.89 -17.59 -9.44
N GLU A 497 38.10 -17.38 -8.92
CA GLU A 497 39.35 -17.37 -9.70
C GLU A 497 39.87 -18.77 -10.12
N GLU A 498 39.10 -19.85 -9.95
CA GLU A 498 39.54 -21.19 -10.34
C GLU A 498 38.62 -21.84 -11.40
N GLU A 499 39.19 -21.99 -12.61
CA GLU A 499 38.73 -22.76 -13.78
C GLU A 499 37.46 -22.30 -14.52
N VAL A 500 37.55 -21.18 -15.27
CA VAL A 500 36.57 -20.83 -16.30
C VAL A 500 36.81 -21.66 -17.56
N SER A 501 35.93 -22.64 -17.82
CA SER A 501 35.89 -23.38 -19.10
C SER A 501 35.63 -22.41 -20.28
N PRO A 502 36.27 -22.60 -21.45
CA PRO A 502 36.05 -21.78 -22.65
C PRO A 502 34.57 -21.62 -23.06
N GLN A 503 33.72 -22.59 -22.68
CA GLN A 503 32.28 -22.60 -22.95
C GLN A 503 31.48 -21.58 -22.12
N LEU A 504 31.95 -21.25 -20.91
CA LEU A 504 31.28 -20.29 -20.03
C LEU A 504 31.58 -18.85 -20.47
N PHE A 505 32.77 -18.61 -21.03
CA PHE A 505 33.15 -17.33 -21.61
C PHE A 505 32.31 -16.98 -22.86
N THR A 506 32.14 -17.94 -23.77
CA THR A 506 31.26 -17.78 -24.95
C THR A 506 29.80 -17.59 -24.57
N PHE A 507 29.35 -18.16 -23.44
CA PHE A 507 27.99 -17.96 -22.93
C PHE A 507 27.81 -16.54 -22.36
N HIS A 508 28.77 -16.02 -21.60
CA HIS A 508 28.72 -14.65 -21.08
C HIS A 508 28.76 -13.58 -22.19
N GLU A 509 29.50 -13.81 -23.26
CA GLU A 509 29.52 -12.94 -24.44
C GLU A 509 28.16 -12.93 -25.15
N ALA A 510 27.53 -14.10 -25.33
CA ALA A 510 26.19 -14.22 -25.92
C ALA A 510 25.10 -13.55 -25.06
N VAL A 511 25.17 -13.67 -23.74
CA VAL A 511 24.24 -13.00 -22.81
C VAL A 511 24.45 -11.48 -22.83
N SER A 512 25.68 -10.99 -22.94
CA SER A 512 25.96 -9.55 -23.03
C SER A 512 25.40 -8.96 -24.34
N GLN A 513 25.58 -9.66 -25.46
CA GLN A 513 24.99 -9.27 -26.74
C GLN A 513 23.46 -9.28 -26.72
N LEU A 514 22.83 -10.22 -26.00
CA LEU A 514 21.37 -10.25 -25.84
C LEU A 514 20.84 -9.04 -25.07
N VAL A 515 21.55 -8.60 -24.03
CA VAL A 515 21.17 -7.40 -23.27
C VAL A 515 21.30 -6.14 -24.14
N GLU A 516 22.36 -6.03 -24.95
CA GLU A 516 22.52 -4.92 -25.90
C GLU A 516 21.41 -4.92 -26.97
N MET A 517 21.05 -6.10 -27.51
CA MET A 517 19.93 -6.23 -28.45
C MET A 517 18.57 -5.91 -27.81
N GLU A 518 18.37 -6.28 -26.54
CA GLU A 518 17.16 -5.92 -25.78
C GLU A 518 17.06 -4.40 -25.61
N GLU A 519 18.13 -3.74 -25.19
CA GLU A 519 18.20 -2.29 -25.03
C GLU A 519 17.88 -1.58 -26.36
N GLN A 520 18.48 -2.05 -27.47
CA GLN A 520 18.24 -1.48 -28.79
C GLN A 520 16.80 -1.66 -29.28
N VAL A 521 16.21 -2.85 -29.11
CA VAL A 521 14.81 -3.09 -29.50
C VAL A 521 13.85 -2.23 -28.67
N LEU A 522 14.15 -2.01 -27.38
CA LEU A 522 13.36 -1.14 -26.52
C LEU A 522 13.51 0.34 -26.89
N GLU A 523 14.70 0.78 -27.27
CA GLU A 523 14.95 2.15 -27.74
C GLU A 523 14.24 2.40 -29.07
N ASP A 524 14.38 1.49 -30.03
CA ASP A 524 13.69 1.59 -31.32
C ASP A 524 12.16 1.55 -31.14
N HIS A 525 11.64 0.72 -30.22
CA HIS A 525 10.20 0.71 -29.91
C HIS A 525 9.73 2.04 -29.30
N ARG A 526 10.54 2.68 -28.45
CA ARG A 526 10.25 4.03 -27.95
C ARG A 526 10.27 5.08 -29.07
N ALA A 527 11.23 5.01 -29.98
CA ALA A 527 11.32 5.91 -31.13
C ALA A 527 10.10 5.76 -32.06
N VAL A 528 9.68 4.52 -32.35
CA VAL A 528 8.44 4.26 -33.12
C VAL A 528 7.21 4.77 -32.40
N PHE A 529 7.15 4.67 -31.07
CA PHE A 529 6.04 5.24 -30.30
C PHE A 529 5.98 6.76 -30.41
N GLN A 530 7.14 7.44 -30.31
CA GLN A 530 7.24 8.89 -30.52
C GLN A 530 6.83 9.29 -31.94
N GLU A 531 7.35 8.61 -32.97
CA GLU A 531 6.99 8.90 -34.37
C GLU A 531 5.51 8.60 -34.64
N SER A 532 4.96 7.58 -33.98
CA SER A 532 3.54 7.24 -34.08
C SER A 532 2.67 8.40 -33.67
N ILE A 533 3.08 9.20 -32.71
CA ILE A 533 2.31 10.34 -32.27
C ILE A 533 2.30 11.41 -33.37
N ARG A 534 3.47 11.71 -33.93
CA ARG A 534 3.60 12.71 -34.99
C ARG A 534 2.73 12.36 -36.19
N TRP A 535 2.71 11.08 -36.60
CA TRP A 535 1.81 10.62 -37.66
C TRP A 535 0.34 10.84 -37.37
N LEU A 536 -0.05 10.76 -36.10
CA LEU A 536 -1.43 10.89 -35.70
C LEU A 536 -1.87 12.36 -35.62
N GLU A 537 -0.93 13.28 -35.38
CA GLU A 537 -1.12 14.72 -35.56
C GLU A 537 -1.24 15.06 -37.06
N ASP A 538 -0.37 14.52 -37.92
CA ASP A 538 -0.44 14.70 -39.37
C ASP A 538 -1.76 14.15 -39.96
N GLU A 539 -2.20 12.97 -39.50
CA GLU A 539 -3.50 12.39 -39.89
C GLU A 539 -4.68 13.21 -39.38
N LYS A 540 -4.57 13.82 -38.18
CA LYS A 540 -5.60 14.73 -37.66
C LYS A 540 -5.73 15.97 -38.55
N VAL A 541 -4.62 16.60 -38.94
CA VAL A 541 -4.63 17.76 -39.86
C VAL A 541 -5.27 17.38 -41.20
N LEU A 542 -4.93 16.20 -41.74
CA LEU A 542 -5.55 15.70 -42.97
C LEU A 542 -7.06 15.47 -42.85
N LEU A 543 -7.54 15.00 -41.70
CA LEU A 543 -8.97 14.82 -41.44
C LEU A 543 -9.70 16.15 -41.27
N GLU A 544 -9.10 17.13 -40.60
CA GLU A 544 -9.66 18.48 -40.44
C GLU A 544 -9.81 19.18 -41.82
N MET A 545 -8.88 18.97 -42.75
CA MET A 545 -9.01 19.49 -44.12
C MET A 545 -10.28 18.98 -44.84
N THR A 546 -10.81 17.82 -44.47
CA THR A 546 -12.03 17.27 -45.09
C THR A 546 -13.32 17.93 -44.60
N GLU A 547 -13.24 18.80 -43.59
CA GLU A 547 -14.39 19.58 -43.09
C GLU A 547 -14.68 20.82 -43.98
N GLU A 548 -13.76 21.21 -44.87
CA GLU A 548 -13.96 22.25 -45.87
C GLU A 548 -14.77 21.72 -47.08
N VAL A 549 -15.64 22.55 -47.64
CA VAL A 549 -16.57 22.13 -48.71
C VAL A 549 -15.86 21.92 -50.06
N ASP A 550 -14.69 22.53 -50.25
CA ASP A 550 -13.89 22.60 -51.47
C ASP A 550 -12.43 22.13 -51.27
N TYR A 551 -12.20 21.20 -50.34
CA TYR A 551 -10.86 20.66 -50.07
C TYR A 551 -10.25 19.89 -51.26
N ASP A 552 -8.93 19.99 -51.41
CA ASP A 552 -8.18 19.35 -52.50
C ASP A 552 -8.01 17.84 -52.25
N VAL A 553 -8.81 17.04 -52.95
CA VAL A 553 -8.83 15.57 -52.85
C VAL A 553 -7.53 14.92 -53.34
N GLU A 554 -6.85 15.51 -54.33
CA GLU A 554 -5.60 14.97 -54.89
C GLU A 554 -4.43 15.21 -53.92
N SER A 555 -4.43 16.38 -53.28
CA SER A 555 -3.49 16.71 -52.20
C SER A 555 -3.71 15.84 -50.97
N TYR A 556 -4.96 15.62 -50.54
CA TYR A 556 -5.29 14.72 -49.43
C TYR A 556 -4.80 13.28 -49.70
N ALA A 557 -5.08 12.74 -50.89
CA ALA A 557 -4.68 11.38 -51.25
C ALA A 557 -3.16 11.21 -51.27
N THR A 558 -2.43 12.19 -51.82
CA THR A 558 -0.96 12.16 -51.92
C THR A 558 -0.30 12.24 -50.54
N GLN A 559 -0.80 13.10 -49.65
CA GLN A 559 -0.28 13.23 -48.29
C GLN A 559 -0.59 12.00 -47.43
N LEU A 560 -1.78 11.42 -47.57
CA LEU A 560 -2.13 10.18 -46.88
C LEU A 560 -1.26 9.00 -47.35
N GLU A 561 -1.00 8.90 -48.65
CA GLU A 561 -0.10 7.87 -49.21
C GLU A 561 1.31 7.97 -48.64
N GLN A 562 1.87 9.19 -48.55
CA GLN A 562 3.19 9.42 -47.95
C GLN A 562 3.28 9.01 -46.47
N ILE A 563 2.25 9.33 -45.67
CA ILE A 563 2.20 8.94 -44.24
C ILE A 563 2.14 7.41 -44.12
N LEU A 564 1.34 6.75 -44.96
CA LEU A 564 1.21 5.30 -44.95
C LEU A 564 2.53 4.60 -45.35
N ASP A 565 3.25 5.12 -46.34
CA ASP A 565 4.54 4.58 -46.76
C ASP A 565 5.59 4.71 -45.65
N GLN A 566 5.68 5.86 -44.98
CA GLN A 566 6.58 6.06 -43.84
C GLN A 566 6.25 5.12 -42.67
N LYS A 567 4.95 4.94 -42.36
CA LYS A 567 4.48 3.98 -41.35
C LYS A 567 4.93 2.56 -41.67
N ILE A 568 4.76 2.15 -42.92
CA ILE A 568 5.12 0.80 -43.37
C ILE A 568 6.62 0.56 -43.25
N GLU A 569 7.46 1.51 -43.65
CA GLU A 569 8.92 1.40 -43.59
C GLU A 569 9.41 1.21 -42.16
N ILE A 570 9.05 2.14 -41.26
CA ILE A 570 9.51 2.15 -39.87
C ILE A 570 8.99 0.94 -39.08
N LEU A 571 7.71 0.58 -39.25
CA LEU A 571 7.15 -0.59 -38.58
C LEU A 571 7.73 -1.91 -39.12
N THR A 572 8.10 -1.95 -40.39
CA THR A 572 8.78 -3.11 -40.99
C THR A 572 10.18 -3.29 -40.40
N GLU A 573 10.93 -2.20 -40.24
CA GLU A 573 12.27 -2.24 -39.63
C GLU A 573 12.21 -2.73 -38.17
N LEU A 574 11.34 -2.14 -37.34
CA LEU A 574 11.18 -2.56 -35.94
C LEU A 574 10.76 -4.03 -35.85
N ARG A 575 9.81 -4.46 -36.68
CA ARG A 575 9.35 -5.86 -36.73
C ARG A 575 10.51 -6.81 -37.04
N ASP A 576 11.38 -6.45 -37.97
CA ASP A 576 12.48 -7.32 -38.37
C ASP A 576 13.61 -7.35 -37.31
N LYS A 577 13.84 -6.25 -36.59
CA LYS A 577 14.69 -6.23 -35.37
C LYS A 577 14.13 -7.08 -34.24
N VAL A 578 12.82 -7.01 -33.96
CA VAL A 578 12.14 -7.86 -32.96
C VAL A 578 12.21 -9.34 -33.35
N LYS A 579 12.08 -9.67 -34.64
CA LYS A 579 12.27 -11.06 -35.12
C LYS A 579 13.69 -11.56 -34.90
N SER A 580 14.69 -10.73 -35.17
CA SER A 580 16.10 -11.07 -34.94
C SER A 580 16.37 -11.32 -33.47
N PHE A 581 15.95 -10.40 -32.58
CA PHE A 581 16.08 -10.56 -31.13
C PHE A 581 15.40 -11.84 -30.61
N ARG A 582 14.20 -12.14 -31.11
CA ARG A 582 13.48 -13.38 -30.75
C ARG A 582 14.22 -14.64 -31.21
N SER A 583 14.88 -14.61 -32.38
CA SER A 583 15.69 -15.73 -32.86
C SER A 583 16.89 -15.98 -31.94
N THR A 584 17.60 -14.91 -31.57
CA THR A 584 18.77 -14.98 -30.68
C THR A 584 18.40 -15.46 -29.27
N LEU A 585 17.24 -15.03 -28.74
CA LEU A 585 16.69 -15.55 -27.47
C LEU A 585 16.43 -17.07 -27.53
N GLN A 586 15.90 -17.57 -28.65
CA GLN A 586 15.63 -19.00 -28.81
C GLN A 586 16.93 -19.82 -28.93
N GLU A 587 17.96 -19.26 -29.56
CA GLU A 587 19.29 -19.88 -29.67
C GLU A 587 20.00 -19.95 -28.30
N GLU A 588 19.91 -18.91 -27.48
CA GLU A 588 20.43 -18.93 -26.10
C GLU A 588 19.69 -19.94 -25.23
N GLU A 589 18.35 -19.98 -25.30
CA GLU A 589 17.56 -20.91 -24.50
C GLU A 589 17.90 -22.38 -24.85
N GLN A 590 18.22 -22.65 -26.11
CA GLN A 590 18.70 -23.96 -26.57
C GLN A 590 20.13 -24.26 -26.12
N ALA A 591 21.03 -23.27 -26.12
CA ALA A 591 22.39 -23.41 -25.63
C ALA A 591 22.43 -23.65 -24.11
N SER A 592 21.61 -22.92 -23.35
CA SER A 592 21.45 -23.04 -21.89
C SER A 592 20.98 -24.44 -21.48
N LYS A 593 20.07 -25.06 -22.25
CA LYS A 593 19.61 -26.45 -22.04
C LYS A 593 20.70 -27.52 -22.25
N GLN A 594 21.79 -27.20 -22.95
CA GLN A 594 22.91 -28.13 -23.17
C GLN A 594 23.97 -28.07 -22.06
N ILE A 595 23.93 -27.05 -21.19
CA ILE A 595 24.83 -26.88 -20.05
C ILE A 595 24.29 -27.68 -18.86
N LYS A 596 24.70 -28.95 -18.71
CA LYS A 596 24.35 -29.76 -17.52
C LYS A 596 25.10 -29.27 -16.27
N PRO A 597 24.44 -29.07 -15.11
CA PRO A 597 25.14 -28.81 -13.87
C PRO A 597 25.86 -30.09 -13.39
N LYS A 598 27.18 -30.01 -13.13
CA LYS A 598 27.90 -31.06 -12.42
C LYS A 598 27.30 -31.20 -11.02
N ARG A 599 26.92 -32.42 -10.62
CA ARG A 599 26.43 -32.75 -9.27
C ARG A 599 27.45 -32.30 -8.22
N PRO A 600 27.01 -31.76 -7.06
CA PRO A 600 27.93 -31.41 -5.99
C PRO A 600 28.55 -32.69 -5.42
N PHE A 601 29.87 -32.74 -5.36
CA PHE A 601 30.59 -33.76 -4.61
C PHE A 601 30.24 -33.59 -3.12
N ALA A 602 29.79 -34.68 -2.52
CA ALA A 602 29.66 -34.79 -1.08
C ALA A 602 31.06 -34.79 -0.45
N LEU A 603 31.29 -33.86 0.48
CA LEU A 603 32.20 -34.01 1.62
C LEU A 603 31.60 -33.27 2.83
#